data_AF-A0A936GS53-F1
#
_entry.id   AF-A0A936GS53-F1
#
_cell.length_a   1.000
_cell.length_b   1.000
_cell.length_c   1.000
_cell.angle_alpha   90.00
_cell.angle_beta   90.00
_cell.angle_gamma   90.00
#
_symmetry.space_group_name_H-M   'P 1'
#
loop_
_entity.id
_entity.type
_entity.pdbx_description
1 polymer ?
#
loop_
_entity_poly.entity_id
_entity_poly.type
_entity_poly.pdbx_seq_one_letter_code
_entity_poly.pdbx_strand_id
1 'polypeptide(L)'
;MNKILIILVATFSMMLAAWFLADQYKATPTQMKANAKRVSVTFILGTDEKSKNSFYSNASYFFNMNEQYKTDYVVNNCSTLKEVLDYLLNQHPGYCYSTINLVGHGNPWQGLRIPIDKGLHRASAVHLKNAFDANLLSPLCSPRVDGGTTINVVSCGVGNNVLFVEMLKKLFFCPDNDTQPTLHCEKFYVNFSNNREYIKSSLFYIVSKYDHHNTATYVSKLKNKYPSNNIDWEAAYSNNCNRELGLPYRYHFKMLVDWKVSLDPQETKPVLNSDASIIAWLKNQDFALYELSQMQMNAEDIHWHCLSDPATPHLVKIKGYCNIEGVMVDHKLNEEPSSMAAL
;
A
#
# COMPACT_ATOMS: atom_id res chain seq x y z
N MET A 1 15.98 -62.20 47.69
CA MET A 1 14.96 -61.72 46.73
C MET A 1 14.71 -60.20 46.71
N ASN A 2 15.51 -59.34 47.38
CA ASN A 2 15.14 -57.90 47.53
C ASN A 2 16.04 -56.86 46.84
N LYS A 3 17.12 -57.24 46.13
CA LYS A 3 18.01 -56.24 45.51
C LYS A 3 17.65 -55.88 44.05
N ILE A 4 17.08 -56.83 43.30
CA ILE A 4 16.70 -56.61 41.89
C ILE A 4 15.40 -55.81 41.76
N LEU A 5 14.45 -55.99 42.69
CA LEU A 5 13.17 -55.27 42.68
C LEU A 5 13.34 -53.77 43.02
N ILE A 6 14.30 -53.41 43.87
CA ILE A 6 14.54 -52.01 44.28
C ILE A 6 15.21 -51.21 43.15
N ILE A 7 16.10 -51.83 42.37
CA ILE A 7 16.78 -51.16 41.25
C ILE A 7 15.80 -50.88 40.11
N LEU A 8 14.90 -51.80 39.79
CA LEU A 8 13.88 -51.63 38.76
C LEU A 8 12.86 -50.53 39.08
N VAL A 9 12.45 -50.38 40.35
CA VAL A 9 11.53 -49.31 40.78
C VAL A 9 12.20 -47.94 40.75
N ALA A 10 13.48 -47.84 41.11
CA ALA A 10 14.23 -46.58 41.06
C ALA A 10 14.49 -46.08 39.63
N THR A 11 14.82 -46.98 38.69
CA THR A 11 15.04 -46.59 37.28
C THR A 11 13.74 -46.23 36.57
N PHE A 12 12.63 -46.91 36.90
CA PHE A 12 11.32 -46.60 36.32
C PHE A 12 10.77 -45.27 36.87
N SER A 13 10.99 -44.96 38.15
CA SER A 13 10.59 -43.69 38.76
C SER A 13 11.39 -42.48 38.24
N MET A 14 12.69 -42.65 37.97
CA MET A 14 13.49 -41.59 37.32
C MET A 14 13.13 -41.38 35.84
N MET A 15 12.80 -42.44 35.08
CA MET A 15 12.33 -42.28 33.70
C MET A 15 10.96 -41.61 33.62
N LEU A 16 10.04 -41.91 34.54
CA LEU A 16 8.74 -41.23 34.66
C LEU A 16 8.90 -39.76 35.08
N ALA A 17 9.79 -39.45 36.02
CA ALA A 17 10.07 -38.07 36.41
C ALA A 17 10.72 -37.26 35.27
N ALA A 18 11.62 -37.86 34.49
CA ALA A 18 12.22 -37.23 33.31
C ALA A 18 11.21 -37.03 32.17
N TRP A 19 10.27 -37.96 31.97
CA TRP A 19 9.17 -37.80 31.02
C TRP A 19 8.16 -36.72 31.46
N PHE A 20 7.79 -36.68 32.75
CA PHE A 20 6.90 -35.64 33.29
C PHE A 20 7.55 -34.25 33.28
N LEU A 21 8.87 -34.13 33.50
CA LEU A 21 9.59 -32.86 33.39
C LEU A 21 9.82 -32.42 31.93
N ALA A 22 9.99 -33.37 31.00
CA ALA A 22 10.08 -33.07 29.56
C ALA A 22 8.74 -32.65 28.94
N ASP A 23 7.62 -33.17 29.44
CA ASP A 23 6.27 -32.73 29.04
C ASP A 23 5.89 -31.37 29.67
N GLN A 24 6.39 -31.05 30.86
CA GLN A 24 6.22 -29.72 31.46
C GLN A 24 7.07 -28.60 30.81
N TYR A 25 8.02 -28.95 29.94
CA TYR A 25 8.86 -28.00 29.21
C TYR A 25 8.64 -27.97 27.70
N LYS A 26 7.59 -28.64 27.20
CA LYS A 26 7.08 -28.36 25.85
C LYS A 26 6.06 -27.23 25.95
N ALA A 27 6.58 -26.00 25.98
CA ALA A 27 5.74 -24.85 25.69
C ALA A 27 4.99 -25.14 24.38
N THR A 28 3.66 -25.09 24.44
CA THR A 28 2.83 -25.19 23.23
C THR A 28 3.24 -24.07 22.27
N PRO A 29 3.14 -24.25 20.93
CA PRO A 29 3.49 -23.21 19.96
C PRO A 29 2.83 -21.84 20.27
N THR A 30 1.66 -21.88 20.91
CA THR A 30 0.90 -20.73 21.40
C THR A 30 1.57 -19.99 22.56
N GLN A 31 2.24 -20.70 23.49
CA GLN A 31 2.99 -20.08 24.60
C GLN A 31 4.36 -19.53 24.17
N MET A 32 5.02 -20.12 23.16
CA MET A 32 6.25 -19.55 22.59
C MET A 32 5.99 -18.22 21.85
N LYS A 33 4.81 -18.04 21.25
CA LYS A 33 4.41 -16.80 20.54
C LYS A 33 4.25 -15.58 21.45
N ALA A 34 3.85 -15.76 22.72
CA ALA A 34 3.60 -14.67 23.66
C ALA A 34 4.89 -14.07 24.28
N ASN A 35 5.99 -14.84 24.31
CA ASN A 35 7.27 -14.42 24.92
C ASN A 35 8.39 -14.22 23.88
N ALA A 36 8.08 -14.26 22.58
CA ALA A 36 9.08 -14.02 21.55
C ALA A 36 9.60 -12.58 21.64
N LYS A 37 10.93 -12.40 21.59
CA LYS A 37 11.53 -11.08 21.44
C LYS A 37 11.04 -10.49 20.12
N ARG A 38 10.56 -9.25 20.17
CA ARG A 38 10.02 -8.55 18.99
C ARG A 38 10.91 -7.39 18.58
N VAL A 39 11.02 -7.19 17.27
CA VAL A 39 11.70 -6.06 16.66
C VAL A 39 10.76 -5.31 15.71
N SER A 40 11.02 -4.03 15.54
CA SER A 40 10.32 -3.14 14.63
C SER A 40 11.19 -2.81 13.42
N VAL A 41 10.59 -2.75 12.25
CA VAL A 41 11.29 -2.46 10.99
C VAL A 41 10.50 -1.48 10.13
N THR A 42 11.20 -0.52 9.56
CA THR A 42 10.67 0.39 8.54
C THR A 42 11.34 0.12 7.20
N PHE A 43 10.56 -0.15 6.17
CA PHE A 43 11.01 -0.22 4.79
C PHE A 43 10.76 1.11 4.08
N ILE A 44 11.83 1.73 3.58
CA ILE A 44 11.81 2.89 2.70
C ILE A 44 11.83 2.37 1.26
N LEU A 45 10.67 2.34 0.62
CA LEU A 45 10.41 1.59 -0.62
C LEU A 45 10.78 2.36 -1.90
N GLY A 46 11.68 3.33 -1.81
CA GLY A 46 12.08 4.12 -2.96
C GLY A 46 13.16 5.13 -2.62
N THR A 47 13.49 5.93 -3.62
CA THR A 47 14.56 6.92 -3.54
C THR A 47 14.05 8.25 -4.05
N ASP A 48 14.52 9.33 -3.42
CA ASP A 48 14.20 10.68 -3.85
C ASP A 48 14.79 10.98 -5.23
N GLU A 49 14.00 11.63 -6.08
CA GLU A 49 14.52 12.22 -7.30
C GLU A 49 15.35 13.45 -6.92
N LYS A 50 16.64 13.47 -7.31
CA LYS A 50 17.74 14.36 -6.84
C LYS A 50 17.47 15.87 -6.75
N SER A 51 16.32 16.39 -7.15
CA SER A 51 16.03 17.83 -7.18
C SER A 51 14.58 18.25 -6.88
N LYS A 52 13.65 17.33 -6.56
CA LYS A 52 12.20 17.67 -6.53
C LYS A 52 11.45 17.34 -5.25
N ASN A 53 11.87 16.32 -4.50
CA ASN A 53 11.15 15.88 -3.30
C ASN A 53 12.11 15.09 -2.40
N SER A 54 12.23 15.44 -1.12
CA SER A 54 13.07 14.76 -0.12
C SER A 54 12.26 13.77 0.75
N PHE A 55 11.13 13.27 0.23
CA PHE A 55 10.18 12.42 0.97
C PHE A 55 10.83 11.20 1.61
N TYR A 56 11.58 10.40 0.86
CA TYR A 56 12.19 9.16 1.34
C TYR A 56 13.33 9.43 2.31
N SER A 57 14.15 10.45 2.05
CA SER A 57 15.23 10.87 2.95
C SER A 57 14.67 11.40 4.27
N ASN A 58 13.62 12.23 4.23
CA ASN A 58 12.96 12.74 5.42
C ASN A 58 12.24 11.62 6.19
N ALA A 59 11.58 10.68 5.50
CA ALA A 59 10.97 9.51 6.14
C ALA A 59 12.03 8.64 6.83
N SER A 60 13.14 8.34 6.15
CA SER A 60 14.25 7.61 6.73
C SER A 60 14.78 8.32 7.98
N TYR A 61 14.97 9.65 7.92
CA TYR A 61 15.38 10.44 9.08
C TYR A 61 14.35 10.38 10.22
N PHE A 62 13.06 10.51 9.91
CA PHE A 62 11.96 10.41 10.88
C PHE A 62 11.98 9.06 11.63
N PHE A 63 12.00 7.94 10.92
CA PHE A 63 11.98 6.61 11.53
C PHE A 63 13.31 6.19 12.18
N ASN A 64 14.39 6.94 11.99
CA ASN A 64 15.62 6.75 12.76
C ASN A 64 15.67 7.62 14.03
N MET A 65 15.08 8.82 13.99
CA MET A 65 15.42 9.89 14.95
C MET A 65 14.24 10.40 15.77
N ASN A 66 13.01 10.04 15.43
CA ASN A 66 11.83 10.43 16.20
C ASN A 66 11.63 9.46 17.38
N GLU A 67 11.63 9.95 18.62
CA GLU A 67 11.60 9.10 19.82
C GLU A 67 10.37 8.21 19.93
N GLN A 68 9.22 8.67 19.43
CA GLN A 68 7.95 7.96 19.48
C GLN A 68 7.80 6.94 18.35
N TYR A 69 8.32 7.26 17.17
CA TYR A 69 8.06 6.48 15.95
C TYR A 69 9.29 5.73 15.42
N LYS A 70 10.47 5.90 16.02
CA LYS A 70 11.67 5.20 15.58
C LYS A 70 11.49 3.70 15.64
N THR A 71 12.08 3.01 14.67
CA THR A 71 12.11 1.55 14.61
C THR A 71 13.52 1.01 14.84
N ASP A 72 13.62 -0.25 15.24
CA ASP A 72 14.92 -0.91 15.48
C ASP A 72 15.76 -0.98 14.20
N TYR A 73 15.09 -1.13 13.05
CA TYR A 73 15.71 -1.18 11.73
C TYR A 73 15.02 -0.23 10.75
N VAL A 74 15.82 0.46 9.93
CA VAL A 74 15.34 1.19 8.74
C VAL A 74 16.06 0.63 7.51
N VAL A 75 15.30 0.07 6.58
CA VAL A 75 15.78 -0.68 5.41
C VAL A 75 15.44 0.11 4.15
N ASN A 76 16.43 0.43 3.33
CA ASN A 76 16.29 1.29 2.15
C ASN A 76 16.72 0.62 0.82
N ASN A 77 16.94 -0.70 0.85
CA ASN A 77 17.43 -1.47 -0.30
C ASN A 77 16.41 -2.48 -0.85
N CYS A 78 15.15 -2.42 -0.41
CA CYS A 78 14.04 -3.15 -1.01
C CYS A 78 13.34 -2.26 -2.05
N SER A 79 13.37 -2.66 -3.31
CA SER A 79 12.80 -1.93 -4.44
C SER A 79 11.50 -2.53 -4.97
N THR A 80 11.14 -3.73 -4.51
CA THR A 80 9.92 -4.45 -4.89
C THR A 80 9.18 -4.98 -3.65
N LEU A 81 7.90 -5.30 -3.80
CA LEU A 81 7.12 -5.91 -2.71
C LEU A 81 7.68 -7.29 -2.36
N LYS A 82 8.10 -8.07 -3.35
CA LYS A 82 8.72 -9.38 -3.14
C LYS A 82 10.01 -9.29 -2.31
N GLU A 83 10.87 -8.32 -2.56
CA GLU A 83 12.09 -8.10 -1.76
C GLU A 83 11.78 -7.81 -0.29
N VAL A 84 10.66 -7.14 0.01
CA VAL A 84 10.18 -6.96 1.40
C VAL A 84 9.76 -8.29 2.02
N LEU A 85 8.98 -9.10 1.29
CA LEU A 85 8.53 -10.42 1.79
C LEU A 85 9.72 -11.34 2.04
N ASP A 86 10.68 -11.37 1.12
CA ASP A 86 11.91 -12.15 1.25
C ASP A 86 12.75 -11.65 2.43
N TYR A 87 12.81 -10.34 2.68
CA TYR A 87 13.45 -9.80 3.89
C TYR A 87 12.77 -10.32 5.16
N LEU A 88 11.44 -10.22 5.25
CA LEU A 88 10.66 -10.64 6.43
C LEU A 88 10.78 -12.15 6.71
N LEU A 89 10.94 -12.97 5.67
CA LEU A 89 11.16 -14.41 5.82
C LEU A 89 12.56 -14.76 6.35
N ASN A 90 13.58 -14.04 5.88
CA ASN A 90 14.96 -14.47 6.05
C ASN A 90 15.67 -13.74 7.19
N GLN A 91 15.40 -12.45 7.40
CA GLN A 91 16.15 -11.61 8.34
C GLN A 91 15.64 -11.71 9.78
N HIS A 92 16.56 -11.50 10.73
CA HIS A 92 16.33 -11.57 12.18
C HIS A 92 15.81 -12.92 12.68
N PRO A 93 16.52 -14.03 12.41
CA PRO A 93 16.14 -15.34 12.95
C PRO A 93 16.06 -15.30 14.48
N GLY A 94 15.02 -15.91 15.04
CA GLY A 94 14.77 -15.93 16.48
C GLY A 94 13.97 -14.73 17.02
N TYR A 95 13.61 -13.77 16.16
CA TYR A 95 12.72 -12.65 16.51
C TYR A 95 11.42 -12.72 15.72
N CYS A 96 10.35 -12.24 16.35
CA CYS A 96 9.11 -11.87 15.66
C CYS A 96 9.10 -10.36 15.37
N TYR A 97 8.21 -9.91 14.50
CA TYR A 97 8.02 -8.49 14.27
C TYR A 97 6.94 -7.94 15.23
N SER A 98 7.19 -6.77 15.83
CA SER A 98 6.16 -5.98 16.52
C SER A 98 5.48 -5.04 15.54
N THR A 99 6.28 -4.31 14.76
CA THR A 99 5.81 -3.31 13.81
C THR A 99 6.58 -3.39 12.51
N ILE A 100 5.85 -3.34 11.39
CA ILE A 100 6.39 -3.27 10.04
C ILE A 100 5.81 -2.02 9.39
N ASN A 101 6.64 -1.03 9.08
CA ASN A 101 6.22 0.14 8.31
C ASN A 101 6.63 -0.05 6.84
N LEU A 102 5.69 0.08 5.92
CA LEU A 102 5.89 0.08 4.47
C LEU A 102 5.73 1.53 3.98
N VAL A 103 6.85 2.25 3.84
CA VAL A 103 6.83 3.68 3.51
C VAL A 103 7.13 3.87 2.02
N GLY A 104 6.18 4.42 1.28
CA GLY A 104 6.30 4.55 -0.16
C GLY A 104 5.39 5.62 -0.75
N HIS A 105 5.72 6.07 -1.94
CA HIS A 105 4.74 6.78 -2.76
C HIS A 105 3.70 5.80 -3.32
N GLY A 106 2.47 6.27 -3.33
CA GLY A 106 1.31 5.60 -3.90
C GLY A 106 0.15 6.58 -3.97
N ASN A 107 -1.00 6.09 -4.41
CA ASN A 107 -2.23 6.86 -4.45
C ASN A 107 -3.45 5.93 -4.37
N PRO A 108 -4.64 6.43 -4.04
CA PRO A 108 -5.86 5.61 -3.96
C PRO A 108 -6.19 4.84 -5.25
N TRP A 109 -5.80 5.37 -6.41
CA TRP A 109 -6.19 4.85 -7.72
C TRP A 109 -5.30 3.70 -8.20
N GLN A 110 -4.01 3.74 -7.87
CA GLN A 110 -2.98 2.89 -8.47
C GLN A 110 -2.14 2.12 -7.46
N GLY A 111 -2.49 2.20 -6.17
CA GLY A 111 -1.76 1.56 -5.08
C GLY A 111 -0.33 2.08 -4.94
N LEU A 112 0.58 1.20 -4.50
CA LEU A 112 1.99 1.57 -4.31
C LEU A 112 2.70 1.73 -5.65
N ARG A 113 3.67 2.65 -5.70
CA ARG A 113 4.48 2.90 -6.91
C ARG A 113 5.48 1.77 -7.19
N ILE A 114 5.90 1.02 -6.16
CA ILE A 114 6.83 -0.08 -6.34
C ILE A 114 6.22 -1.23 -7.14
N PRO A 115 7.02 -1.96 -7.93
CA PRO A 115 6.60 -3.21 -8.55
C PRO A 115 6.35 -4.32 -7.53
N ILE A 116 5.50 -5.28 -7.91
CA ILE A 116 5.31 -6.52 -7.15
C ILE A 116 6.63 -7.30 -7.08
N ASP A 117 7.27 -7.48 -8.23
CA ASP A 117 8.59 -8.08 -8.41
C ASP A 117 9.27 -7.48 -9.64
N LYS A 118 10.56 -7.75 -9.86
CA LYS A 118 11.35 -7.26 -10.99
C LYS A 118 10.69 -7.66 -12.31
N GLY A 119 10.38 -6.66 -13.13
CA GLY A 119 9.71 -6.85 -14.42
C GLY A 119 8.19 -7.00 -14.33
N LEU A 120 7.61 -7.10 -13.13
CA LEU A 120 6.16 -7.07 -12.93
C LEU A 120 5.64 -5.65 -12.77
N HIS A 121 4.33 -5.52 -12.86
CA HIS A 121 3.63 -4.26 -12.69
C HIS A 121 3.74 -3.74 -11.25
N ARG A 122 3.47 -2.44 -11.08
CA ARG A 122 3.31 -1.80 -9.78
C ARG A 122 2.28 -2.53 -8.91
N ALA A 123 2.45 -2.51 -7.60
CA ALA A 123 1.53 -3.09 -6.64
C ALA A 123 0.23 -2.26 -6.51
N SER A 124 -0.64 -2.39 -7.51
CA SER A 124 -2.03 -1.94 -7.49
C SER A 124 -2.95 -3.08 -7.07
N ALA A 125 -4.21 -2.76 -6.73
CA ALA A 125 -5.21 -3.76 -6.37
C ALA A 125 -5.39 -4.84 -7.44
N VAL A 126 -5.53 -4.42 -8.70
CA VAL A 126 -5.74 -5.32 -9.84
C VAL A 126 -4.49 -6.15 -10.14
N HIS A 127 -3.30 -5.55 -10.11
CA HIS A 127 -2.08 -6.31 -10.36
C HIS A 127 -1.76 -7.31 -9.25
N LEU A 128 -2.05 -6.98 -7.98
CA LEU A 128 -1.90 -7.92 -6.88
C LEU A 128 -2.86 -9.10 -7.03
N LYS A 129 -4.13 -8.83 -7.35
CA LYS A 129 -5.11 -9.88 -7.63
C LYS A 129 -4.64 -10.80 -8.76
N ASN A 130 -4.24 -10.23 -9.89
CA ASN A 130 -3.76 -10.99 -11.04
C ASN A 130 -2.49 -11.80 -10.70
N ALA A 131 -1.58 -11.24 -9.89
CA ALA A 131 -0.39 -11.96 -9.44
C ALA A 131 -0.72 -13.14 -8.52
N PHE A 132 -1.74 -13.02 -7.66
CA PHE A 132 -2.25 -14.16 -6.89
C PHE A 132 -2.89 -15.21 -7.79
N ASP A 133 -3.76 -14.81 -8.72
CA ASP A 133 -4.48 -15.73 -9.59
C ASP A 133 -3.51 -16.49 -10.52
N ALA A 134 -2.41 -15.84 -10.92
CA ALA A 134 -1.34 -16.43 -11.73
C ALA A 134 -0.26 -17.17 -10.90
N ASN A 135 -0.41 -17.28 -9.57
CA ASN A 135 0.59 -17.85 -8.66
C ASN A 135 1.99 -17.20 -8.73
N LEU A 136 2.06 -15.93 -9.15
CA LEU A 136 3.29 -15.12 -9.14
C LEU A 136 3.54 -14.46 -7.77
N LEU A 137 2.50 -14.41 -6.93
CA LEU A 137 2.55 -13.91 -5.57
C LEU A 137 1.81 -14.90 -4.65
N SER A 138 2.37 -15.15 -3.48
CA SER A 138 1.78 -16.03 -2.47
C SER A 138 1.71 -15.32 -1.13
N PRO A 139 0.75 -15.69 -0.26
CA PRO A 139 0.69 -15.13 1.08
C PRO A 139 1.99 -15.37 1.87
N LEU A 140 2.36 -14.39 2.69
CA LEU A 140 3.49 -14.44 3.61
C LEU A 140 3.14 -15.37 4.78
N CYS A 141 3.32 -16.67 4.60
CA CYS A 141 3.30 -17.61 5.72
C CYS A 141 4.66 -17.59 6.42
N SER A 142 4.79 -16.73 7.44
CA SER A 142 5.99 -16.65 8.27
C SER A 142 5.63 -16.77 9.75
N PRO A 143 6.30 -17.63 10.54
CA PRO A 143 6.10 -17.64 11.99
C PRO A 143 6.56 -16.34 12.67
N ARG A 144 7.26 -15.44 11.93
CA ARG A 144 7.78 -14.16 12.44
C ARG A 144 6.79 -13.00 12.28
N VAL A 145 5.78 -13.16 11.41
CA VAL A 145 4.71 -12.18 11.18
C VAL A 145 3.41 -12.84 11.60
N ASP A 146 2.89 -12.44 12.76
CA ASP A 146 1.78 -13.09 13.44
C ASP A 146 0.73 -12.08 13.92
N GLY A 147 -0.27 -12.54 14.66
CA GLY A 147 -1.31 -11.66 15.24
C GLY A 147 -0.81 -10.59 16.22
N GLY A 148 0.42 -10.71 16.71
CA GLY A 148 1.08 -9.67 17.51
C GLY A 148 1.87 -8.66 16.68
N THR A 149 1.83 -8.77 15.34
CA THR A 149 2.48 -7.84 14.42
C THR A 149 1.50 -6.79 13.91
N THR A 150 1.92 -5.53 13.90
CA THR A 150 1.21 -4.43 13.24
C THR A 150 1.93 -4.04 11.96
N ILE A 151 1.22 -4.00 10.84
CA ILE A 151 1.74 -3.57 9.55
C ILE A 151 1.10 -2.22 9.20
N ASN A 152 1.93 -1.19 9.02
CA ASN A 152 1.49 0.15 8.62
C ASN A 152 1.94 0.42 7.18
N VAL A 153 0.99 0.62 6.28
CA VAL A 153 1.26 1.07 4.90
C VAL A 153 1.18 2.58 4.87
N VAL A 154 2.34 3.23 4.95
CA VAL A 154 2.49 4.68 5.02
C VAL A 154 2.70 5.21 3.60
N SER A 155 1.59 5.42 2.90
CA SER A 155 1.54 5.88 1.52
C SER A 155 0.27 6.67 1.27
N CYS A 156 0.33 7.72 0.46
CA CYS A 156 -0.77 8.66 0.28
C CYS A 156 -2.08 7.96 -0.13
N GLY A 157 -3.07 7.96 0.77
CA GLY A 157 -4.46 7.60 0.51
C GLY A 157 -4.73 6.16 0.06
N VAL A 158 -3.74 5.26 0.07
CA VAL A 158 -3.91 3.88 -0.45
C VAL A 158 -4.95 3.08 0.34
N GLY A 159 -5.18 3.42 1.61
CA GLY A 159 -6.21 2.82 2.45
C GLY A 159 -7.65 3.14 2.05
N ASN A 160 -7.86 4.07 1.10
CA ASN A 160 -9.18 4.32 0.54
C ASN A 160 -9.56 3.34 -0.59
N ASN A 161 -8.61 2.54 -1.07
CA ASN A 161 -8.89 1.50 -2.05
C ASN A 161 -9.16 0.18 -1.33
N VAL A 162 -10.44 -0.15 -1.17
CA VAL A 162 -10.89 -1.35 -0.43
C VAL A 162 -10.26 -2.61 -0.98
N LEU A 163 -10.24 -2.78 -2.31
CA LEU A 163 -9.67 -3.97 -2.94
C LEU A 163 -8.15 -4.05 -2.69
N PHE A 164 -7.43 -2.94 -2.76
CA PHE A 164 -5.99 -2.91 -2.44
C PHE A 164 -5.74 -3.37 -1.01
N VAL A 165 -6.51 -2.87 -0.05
CA VAL A 165 -6.44 -3.28 1.37
C VAL A 165 -6.72 -4.77 1.52
N GLU A 166 -7.76 -5.30 0.86
CA GLU A 166 -8.07 -6.73 0.88
C GLU A 166 -6.96 -7.59 0.26
N MET A 167 -6.33 -7.13 -0.83
CA MET A 167 -5.19 -7.84 -1.42
C MET A 167 -3.97 -7.85 -0.50
N LEU A 168 -3.73 -6.77 0.26
CA LEU A 168 -2.68 -6.75 1.27
C LEU A 168 -3.02 -7.63 2.49
N LYS A 169 -4.28 -7.66 2.94
CA LYS A 169 -4.73 -8.59 3.98
C LYS A 169 -4.51 -10.03 3.56
N LYS A 170 -4.85 -10.38 2.31
CA LYS A 170 -4.57 -11.69 1.72
C LYS A 170 -3.07 -11.98 1.65
N LEU A 171 -2.25 -10.98 1.31
CA LEU A 171 -0.80 -11.13 1.26
C LEU A 171 -0.17 -11.40 2.62
N PHE A 172 -0.66 -10.80 3.69
CA PHE A 172 -0.07 -10.97 5.02
C PHE A 172 -0.79 -12.00 5.90
N PHE A 173 -1.82 -12.65 5.38
CA PHE A 173 -2.49 -13.77 6.04
C PHE A 173 -1.72 -15.08 5.82
N CYS A 174 -1.49 -15.86 6.88
CA CYS A 174 -0.88 -17.18 6.77
C CYS A 174 -1.95 -18.29 6.86
N PRO A 175 -2.34 -18.91 5.74
CA PRO A 175 -3.38 -19.95 5.74
C PRO A 175 -3.01 -21.20 6.55
N ASP A 176 -1.71 -21.52 6.66
CA ASP A 176 -1.25 -22.75 7.32
C ASP A 176 -1.50 -22.75 8.83
N ASN A 177 -1.62 -21.57 9.44
CA ASN A 177 -1.76 -21.43 10.89
C ASN A 177 -2.82 -20.40 11.31
N ASP A 178 -3.63 -19.94 10.35
CA ASP A 178 -4.71 -18.97 10.52
C ASP A 178 -4.29 -17.72 11.29
N THR A 179 -3.06 -17.24 11.08
CA THR A 179 -2.59 -15.99 11.68
C THR A 179 -2.68 -14.82 10.73
N GLN A 180 -3.09 -13.69 11.27
CA GLN A 180 -3.19 -12.44 10.54
C GLN A 180 -2.65 -11.28 11.40
N PRO A 181 -1.67 -10.51 10.90
CA PRO A 181 -1.25 -9.28 11.57
C PRO A 181 -2.33 -8.21 11.46
N THR A 182 -2.28 -7.22 12.35
CA THR A 182 -3.12 -6.03 12.22
C THR A 182 -2.59 -5.16 11.09
N LEU A 183 -3.41 -4.89 10.08
CA LEU A 183 -3.03 -4.07 8.94
C LEU A 183 -3.68 -2.68 9.00
N HIS A 184 -2.87 -1.63 9.02
CA HIS A 184 -3.30 -0.24 8.85
C HIS A 184 -2.79 0.29 7.52
N CYS A 185 -3.71 0.67 6.63
CA CYS A 185 -3.38 1.34 5.38
C CYS A 185 -3.80 2.81 5.47
N GLU A 186 -2.87 3.70 5.15
CA GLU A 186 -3.07 5.13 5.34
C GLU A 186 -4.14 5.68 4.39
N LYS A 187 -5.15 6.34 4.95
CA LYS A 187 -6.26 6.97 4.22
C LYS A 187 -5.96 8.44 3.89
N PHE A 188 -5.04 9.06 4.60
CA PHE A 188 -4.62 10.43 4.37
C PHE A 188 -3.46 10.50 3.38
N TYR A 189 -3.24 11.68 2.81
CA TYR A 189 -1.98 12.01 2.15
C TYR A 189 -0.91 12.21 3.20
N VAL A 190 0.30 11.74 2.93
CA VAL A 190 1.39 11.73 3.89
C VAL A 190 2.58 12.52 3.40
N ASN A 191 3.21 13.25 4.32
CA ASN A 191 4.47 13.91 4.04
C ASN A 191 5.40 13.88 5.27
N PHE A 192 6.70 13.93 5.01
CA PHE A 192 7.73 14.00 6.04
C PHE A 192 8.57 15.26 5.84
N SER A 193 8.86 15.96 6.93
CA SER A 193 9.73 17.14 6.93
C SER A 193 11.12 16.82 7.48
N ASN A 194 12.08 17.69 7.17
CA ASN A 194 13.44 17.61 7.71
C ASN A 194 13.51 17.86 9.23
N ASN A 195 12.43 18.35 9.84
CA ASN A 195 12.31 18.58 11.28
C ASN A 195 11.77 17.37 12.05
N ARG A 196 11.72 16.19 11.41
CA ARG A 196 11.12 14.95 11.96
C ARG A 196 9.63 15.07 12.22
N GLU A 197 8.92 15.84 11.39
CA GLU A 197 7.47 15.88 11.42
C GLU A 197 6.91 14.91 10.38
N TYR A 198 5.81 14.28 10.77
CA TYR A 198 4.97 13.47 9.91
C TYR A 198 3.63 14.21 9.80
N ILE A 199 3.19 14.52 8.59
CA ILE A 199 1.95 15.25 8.34
C ILE A 199 0.98 14.33 7.61
N LYS A 200 -0.27 14.36 8.06
CA LYS A 200 -1.40 13.71 7.40
C LYS A 200 -2.33 14.79 6.84
N SER A 201 -2.81 14.61 5.62
CA SER A 201 -3.69 15.58 4.98
C SER A 201 -4.90 14.91 4.34
N SER A 202 -6.08 15.52 4.47
CA SER A 202 -7.24 15.16 3.65
C SER A 202 -7.08 15.77 2.26
N LEU A 203 -7.50 15.03 1.22
CA LEU A 203 -7.59 15.54 -0.15
C LEU A 203 -9.05 15.53 -0.61
N PHE A 204 -9.57 16.70 -0.94
CA PHE A 204 -10.86 16.88 -1.61
C PHE A 204 -10.58 17.17 -3.08
N TYR A 205 -11.03 16.30 -3.98
CA TYR A 205 -10.61 16.38 -5.38
C TYR A 205 -11.73 16.16 -6.38
N ILE A 206 -11.50 16.65 -7.58
CA ILE A 206 -12.26 16.37 -8.79
C ILE A 206 -11.27 15.88 -9.87
N VAL A 207 -11.77 15.06 -10.77
CA VAL A 207 -11.01 14.62 -11.95
C VAL A 207 -11.33 15.57 -13.09
N SER A 208 -10.30 15.99 -13.82
CA SER A 208 -10.45 16.85 -14.98
C SER A 208 -9.60 16.34 -16.13
N LYS A 209 -10.24 16.05 -17.25
CA LYS A 209 -9.57 15.71 -18.50
C LYS A 209 -8.71 16.87 -19.01
N TYR A 210 -9.29 18.06 -19.05
CA TYR A 210 -8.62 19.27 -19.54
C TYR A 210 -8.11 20.12 -18.37
N ASP A 211 -7.06 20.89 -18.62
CA ASP A 211 -6.70 22.02 -17.77
C ASP A 211 -7.54 23.21 -18.22
N HIS A 212 -8.63 23.47 -17.52
CA HIS A 212 -9.54 24.53 -17.88
C HIS A 212 -9.09 25.89 -17.35
N HIS A 213 -8.06 25.94 -16.49
CA HIS A 213 -7.60 27.13 -15.75
C HIS A 213 -8.71 27.98 -15.11
N ASN A 214 -9.96 27.49 -15.05
CA ASN A 214 -11.12 28.23 -14.58
C ASN A 214 -11.43 27.83 -13.14
N THR A 215 -10.92 28.64 -12.22
CA THR A 215 -11.13 28.49 -10.78
C THR A 215 -12.61 28.36 -10.41
N ALA A 216 -13.50 29.17 -10.98
CA ALA A 216 -14.92 29.13 -10.64
C ALA A 216 -15.57 27.79 -11.00
N THR A 217 -15.18 27.20 -12.13
CA THR A 217 -15.66 25.86 -12.52
C THR A 217 -15.19 24.79 -11.53
N TYR A 218 -13.93 24.81 -11.13
CA TYR A 218 -13.38 23.81 -10.21
C TYR A 218 -13.95 23.93 -8.80
N VAL A 219 -14.08 25.16 -8.30
CA VAL A 219 -14.72 25.44 -7.01
C VAL A 219 -16.17 24.97 -7.01
N SER A 220 -16.94 25.28 -8.07
CA SER A 220 -18.32 24.79 -8.19
C SER A 220 -18.41 23.27 -8.17
N LYS A 221 -17.53 22.58 -8.91
CA LYS A 221 -17.48 21.11 -8.91
C LYS A 221 -17.10 20.52 -7.54
N LEU A 222 -16.12 21.12 -6.84
CA LEU A 222 -15.73 20.71 -5.49
C LEU A 222 -16.88 20.89 -4.49
N LYS A 223 -17.50 22.07 -4.49
CA LYS A 223 -18.66 22.37 -3.63
C LYS A 223 -19.83 21.41 -3.87
N ASN A 224 -20.10 21.06 -5.12
CA ASN A 224 -21.15 20.11 -5.47
C ASN A 224 -20.80 18.67 -5.05
N LYS A 225 -19.53 18.27 -5.16
CA LYS A 225 -19.06 16.94 -4.76
C LYS A 225 -18.99 16.78 -3.23
N TYR A 226 -18.69 17.86 -2.52
CA TYR A 226 -18.46 17.89 -1.07
C TYR A 226 -19.33 18.96 -0.37
N PRO A 227 -20.67 18.88 -0.48
CA PRO A 227 -21.55 19.96 -0.03
C PRO A 227 -21.64 20.10 1.51
N SER A 228 -21.30 19.04 2.24
CA SER A 228 -21.35 19.00 3.72
C SER A 228 -20.05 19.43 4.40
N ASN A 229 -18.96 19.62 3.64
CA ASN A 229 -17.68 20.04 4.20
C ASN A 229 -17.67 21.55 4.42
N ASN A 230 -17.36 21.99 5.64
CA ASN A 230 -17.24 23.40 6.01
C ASN A 230 -15.89 23.98 5.54
N ILE A 231 -15.70 24.08 4.23
CA ILE A 231 -14.51 24.64 3.59
C ILE A 231 -14.95 25.87 2.79
N ASP A 232 -14.26 26.99 2.97
CA ASP A 232 -14.31 28.12 2.04
C ASP A 232 -13.55 27.72 0.78
N TRP A 233 -14.28 27.15 -0.19
CA TRP A 233 -13.70 26.55 -1.39
C TRP A 233 -12.99 27.58 -2.28
N GLU A 234 -13.55 28.79 -2.38
CA GLU A 234 -12.97 29.90 -3.11
C GLU A 234 -11.62 30.34 -2.50
N ALA A 235 -11.56 30.53 -1.18
CA ALA A 235 -10.33 30.88 -0.49
C ALA A 235 -9.30 29.75 -0.54
N ALA A 236 -9.74 28.51 -0.30
CA ALA A 236 -8.89 27.33 -0.32
C ALA A 236 -8.22 27.12 -1.68
N TYR A 237 -8.99 27.22 -2.77
CA TYR A 237 -8.46 27.02 -4.12
C TYR A 237 -7.60 28.19 -4.61
N SER A 238 -7.74 29.38 -4.00
CA SER A 238 -6.87 30.53 -4.27
C SER A 238 -5.54 30.47 -3.48
N ASN A 239 -5.49 29.66 -2.43
CA ASN A 239 -4.30 29.47 -1.62
C ASN A 239 -3.35 28.43 -2.24
N ASN A 240 -2.35 28.86 -3.00
CA ASN A 240 -1.47 27.97 -3.76
C ASN A 240 -0.37 27.25 -2.95
N CYS A 241 -0.29 27.47 -1.63
CA CYS A 241 0.70 26.80 -0.81
C CYS A 241 0.20 26.56 0.61
N ASN A 242 0.77 25.53 1.24
CA ASN A 242 0.58 25.28 2.66
C ASN A 242 1.32 26.36 3.47
N ARG A 243 0.56 27.20 4.18
CA ARG A 243 1.10 28.28 5.02
C ARG A 243 0.90 28.04 6.51
N GLU A 244 -0.12 27.25 6.86
CA GLU A 244 -0.57 27.07 8.23
C GLU A 244 -1.30 25.72 8.34
N LEU A 245 -1.06 25.02 9.46
CA LEU A 245 -1.70 23.75 9.74
C LEU A 245 -3.22 23.92 9.83
N GLY A 246 -3.97 23.04 9.17
CA GLY A 246 -5.43 23.12 9.11
C GLY A 246 -5.98 24.14 8.12
N LEU A 247 -5.16 25.05 7.57
CA LEU A 247 -5.60 25.98 6.55
C LEU A 247 -5.67 25.26 5.19
N PRO A 248 -6.85 25.20 4.53
CA PRO A 248 -6.97 24.54 3.24
C PRO A 248 -6.13 25.23 2.15
N TYR A 249 -5.54 24.45 1.26
CA TYR A 249 -4.74 24.96 0.13
C TYR A 249 -4.97 24.15 -1.14
N ARG A 250 -4.81 24.80 -2.28
CA ARG A 250 -4.91 24.18 -3.61
C ARG A 250 -3.82 23.13 -3.78
N TYR A 251 -4.23 21.96 -4.25
CA TYR A 251 -3.34 20.89 -4.63
C TYR A 251 -3.77 20.32 -5.98
N HIS A 252 -2.80 20.08 -6.85
CA HIS A 252 -3.07 19.46 -8.14
C HIS A 252 -1.88 18.64 -8.60
N PHE A 253 -2.17 17.57 -9.34
CA PHE A 253 -1.15 16.76 -9.99
C PHE A 253 -1.75 16.01 -11.18
N LYS A 254 -0.88 15.53 -12.06
CA LYS A 254 -1.26 14.71 -13.20
C LYS A 254 -1.19 13.24 -12.82
N MET A 255 -2.30 12.53 -13.02
CA MET A 255 -2.32 11.07 -12.93
C MET A 255 -2.12 10.48 -14.33
N LEU A 256 -1.29 9.44 -14.42
CA LEU A 256 -0.99 8.73 -15.65
C LEU A 256 -1.51 7.30 -15.58
N VAL A 257 -2.22 6.85 -16.61
CA VAL A 257 -2.63 5.46 -16.81
C VAL A 257 -1.76 4.88 -17.93
N ASP A 258 -1.22 3.68 -17.74
CA ASP A 258 -0.38 3.00 -18.72
C ASP A 258 -0.76 1.51 -18.75
N TRP A 259 -1.37 1.09 -19.85
CA TRP A 259 -1.85 -0.27 -20.06
C TRP A 259 -1.17 -0.90 -21.26
N LYS A 260 -0.82 -2.17 -21.10
CA LYS A 260 -0.28 -3.02 -22.15
C LYS A 260 -1.20 -4.23 -22.28
N VAL A 261 -1.93 -4.29 -23.39
CA VAL A 261 -2.93 -5.32 -23.65
C VAL A 261 -2.40 -6.22 -24.75
N SER A 262 -2.26 -7.50 -24.42
CA SER A 262 -1.95 -8.53 -25.41
C SER A 262 -3.25 -8.97 -26.05
N LEU A 263 -3.31 -8.91 -27.38
CA LEU A 263 -4.43 -9.41 -28.17
C LEU A 263 -4.22 -10.90 -28.48
N ASP A 264 -5.30 -11.64 -28.68
CA ASP A 264 -5.21 -12.98 -29.24
C ASP A 264 -4.54 -12.91 -30.63
N PRO A 265 -3.66 -13.86 -30.99
CA PRO A 265 -3.08 -13.91 -32.33
C PRO A 265 -4.09 -13.87 -33.49
N GLN A 266 -5.33 -14.34 -33.28
CA GLN A 266 -6.41 -14.33 -34.26
C GLN A 266 -7.20 -13.01 -34.29
N GLU A 267 -7.04 -12.15 -33.29
CA GLU A 267 -7.72 -10.87 -33.24
C GLU A 267 -7.09 -9.85 -34.19
N THR A 268 -7.95 -9.12 -34.91
CA THR A 268 -7.49 -7.98 -35.70
C THR A 268 -7.22 -6.80 -34.77
N LYS A 269 -6.04 -6.19 -34.90
CA LYS A 269 -5.67 -5.01 -34.11
C LYS A 269 -6.69 -3.88 -34.32
N PRO A 270 -7.28 -3.31 -33.26
CA PRO A 270 -8.26 -2.24 -33.40
C PRO A 270 -7.60 -0.95 -33.91
N VAL A 271 -8.36 -0.17 -34.69
CA VAL A 271 -7.93 1.15 -35.17
C VAL A 271 -8.20 2.19 -34.08
N LEU A 272 -7.17 2.52 -33.31
CA LEU A 272 -7.24 3.40 -32.14
C LEU A 272 -6.48 4.72 -32.39
N ASN A 273 -6.98 5.54 -33.32
CA ASN A 273 -6.30 6.75 -33.79
C ASN A 273 -6.82 8.05 -33.16
N SER A 274 -7.83 7.97 -32.31
CA SER A 274 -8.43 9.10 -31.63
C SER A 274 -8.89 8.72 -30.22
N ASP A 275 -8.97 9.72 -29.35
CA ASP A 275 -9.49 9.59 -27.99
C ASP A 275 -10.90 8.95 -27.97
N ALA A 276 -11.78 9.35 -28.89
CA ALA A 276 -13.12 8.78 -29.05
C ALA A 276 -13.08 7.28 -29.43
N SER A 277 -12.21 6.89 -30.38
CA SER A 277 -12.04 5.48 -30.78
C SER A 277 -11.48 4.63 -29.63
N ILE A 278 -10.58 5.20 -28.82
CA ILE A 278 -10.00 4.51 -27.66
C ILE A 278 -11.07 4.32 -26.59
N ILE A 279 -11.83 5.36 -26.24
CA ILE A 279 -12.93 5.27 -25.27
C ILE A 279 -13.95 4.21 -25.70
N ALA A 280 -14.36 4.22 -26.98
CA ALA A 280 -15.29 3.22 -27.51
C ALA A 280 -14.76 1.79 -27.39
N TRP A 281 -13.46 1.59 -27.65
CA TRP A 281 -12.82 0.28 -27.49
C TRP A 281 -12.75 -0.14 -26.01
N LEU A 282 -12.28 0.76 -25.12
CA LEU A 282 -12.14 0.51 -23.68
C LEU A 282 -13.47 0.14 -22.99
N LYS A 283 -14.58 0.72 -23.44
CA LYS A 283 -15.93 0.38 -22.93
C LYS A 283 -16.33 -1.08 -23.17
N ASN A 284 -15.63 -1.79 -24.04
CA ASN A 284 -15.86 -3.19 -24.34
C ASN A 284 -14.75 -4.10 -23.78
N GLN A 285 -13.86 -3.56 -22.93
CA GLN A 285 -12.77 -4.33 -22.32
C GLN A 285 -13.02 -4.51 -20.82
N ASP A 286 -13.23 -5.75 -20.38
CA ASP A 286 -13.52 -6.05 -18.97
C ASP A 286 -12.43 -5.55 -18.02
N PHE A 287 -11.15 -5.69 -18.42
CA PHE A 287 -10.03 -5.20 -17.60
C PHE A 287 -10.11 -3.68 -17.39
N ALA A 288 -10.49 -2.92 -18.44
CA ALA A 288 -10.52 -1.46 -18.39
C ALA A 288 -11.70 -0.99 -17.56
N LEU A 289 -12.88 -1.58 -17.75
CA LEU A 289 -14.07 -1.30 -16.93
C LEU A 289 -13.78 -1.58 -15.46
N TYR A 290 -13.13 -2.71 -15.18
CA TYR A 290 -12.76 -3.08 -13.82
C TYR A 290 -11.75 -2.09 -13.22
N GLU A 291 -10.62 -1.83 -13.87
CA GLU A 291 -9.61 -0.90 -13.34
C GLU A 291 -10.15 0.51 -13.13
N LEU A 292 -10.88 1.05 -14.12
CA LEU A 292 -11.49 2.38 -14.02
C LEU A 292 -12.51 2.47 -12.87
N SER A 293 -13.29 1.41 -12.65
CA SER A 293 -14.21 1.34 -11.51
C SER A 293 -13.47 1.41 -10.17
N GLN A 294 -12.32 0.72 -10.05
CA GLN A 294 -11.49 0.77 -8.83
C GLN A 294 -10.85 2.14 -8.64
N MET A 295 -10.60 2.86 -9.74
CA MET A 295 -10.14 4.24 -9.71
C MET A 295 -11.29 5.24 -9.48
N GLN A 296 -12.56 4.80 -9.46
CA GLN A 296 -13.72 5.70 -9.43
C GLN A 296 -13.66 6.76 -10.56
N MET A 297 -13.22 6.33 -11.74
CA MET A 297 -13.09 7.19 -12.93
C MET A 297 -13.84 6.58 -14.11
N ASN A 298 -14.24 7.43 -15.05
CA ASN A 298 -14.74 6.99 -16.33
C ASN A 298 -13.65 7.16 -17.40
N ALA A 299 -13.77 6.42 -18.51
CA ALA A 299 -12.86 6.59 -19.63
C ALA A 299 -12.93 8.03 -20.19
N GLU A 300 -14.08 8.67 -20.11
CA GLU A 300 -14.30 10.06 -20.52
C GLU A 300 -13.54 11.08 -19.68
N ASP A 301 -13.13 10.75 -18.46
CA ASP A 301 -12.41 11.66 -17.56
C ASP A 301 -10.92 11.76 -17.91
N ILE A 302 -10.45 10.91 -18.83
CA ILE A 302 -9.05 10.71 -19.17
C ILE A 302 -8.79 11.06 -20.64
N HIS A 303 -7.66 11.68 -20.91
CA HIS A 303 -7.12 11.84 -22.26
C HIS A 303 -6.32 10.62 -22.66
N TRP A 304 -6.73 9.96 -23.74
CA TRP A 304 -6.13 8.72 -24.21
C TRP A 304 -5.29 8.89 -25.46
N HIS A 305 -4.23 8.09 -25.51
CA HIS A 305 -3.38 7.91 -26.66
C HIS A 305 -3.04 6.43 -26.81
N CYS A 306 -3.13 5.91 -28.03
CA CYS A 306 -2.63 4.59 -28.37
C CYS A 306 -1.22 4.74 -28.96
N LEU A 307 -0.26 4.02 -28.39
CA LEU A 307 1.06 3.85 -28.97
C LEU A 307 1.05 2.52 -29.73
N SER A 308 0.74 2.58 -31.03
CA SER A 308 0.91 1.43 -31.90
C SER A 308 2.39 1.22 -32.19
N ASP A 309 2.86 0.00 -31.97
CA ASP A 309 4.20 -0.43 -32.32
C ASP A 309 4.08 -1.48 -33.45
N PRO A 310 4.52 -1.18 -34.68
CA PRO A 310 4.46 -2.11 -35.79
C PRO A 310 5.24 -3.41 -35.54
N ALA A 311 6.26 -3.39 -34.67
CA ALA A 311 7.06 -4.56 -34.33
C ALA A 311 6.34 -5.52 -33.36
N THR A 312 5.27 -5.06 -32.69
CA THR A 312 4.46 -5.89 -31.79
C THR A 312 2.99 -5.83 -32.22
N PRO A 313 2.60 -6.55 -33.29
CA PRO A 313 1.25 -6.47 -33.85
C PRO A 313 0.17 -6.90 -32.83
N HIS A 314 0.48 -7.89 -31.99
CA HIS A 314 -0.41 -8.42 -30.95
C HIS A 314 -0.39 -7.60 -29.64
N LEU A 315 0.27 -6.44 -29.61
CA LEU A 315 0.29 -5.60 -28.41
C LEU A 315 -0.32 -4.23 -28.70
N VAL A 316 -1.25 -3.83 -27.84
CA VAL A 316 -1.84 -2.50 -27.79
C VAL A 316 -1.35 -1.81 -26.53
N LYS A 317 -0.63 -0.69 -26.70
CA LYS A 317 -0.18 0.15 -25.57
C LYS A 317 -1.11 1.35 -25.49
N ILE A 318 -1.93 1.42 -24.44
CA ILE A 318 -2.82 2.55 -24.18
C ILE A 318 -2.24 3.38 -23.04
N LYS A 319 -2.10 4.68 -23.29
CA LYS A 319 -1.72 5.64 -22.27
C LYS A 319 -2.84 6.63 -22.06
N GLY A 320 -3.11 6.92 -20.80
CA GLY A 320 -4.09 7.89 -20.35
C GLY A 320 -3.42 8.95 -19.47
N TYR A 321 -3.95 10.17 -19.48
CA TYR A 321 -3.68 11.12 -18.40
C TYR A 321 -4.91 11.94 -18.04
N CYS A 322 -5.01 12.32 -16.77
CA CYS A 322 -5.99 13.28 -16.28
C CYS A 322 -5.36 14.14 -15.19
N ASN A 323 -5.96 15.28 -14.89
CA ASN A 323 -5.59 16.12 -13.77
C ASN A 323 -6.46 15.77 -12.57
N ILE A 324 -5.83 15.64 -11.41
CA ILE A 324 -6.50 15.64 -10.13
C ILE A 324 -6.38 17.06 -9.61
N GLU A 325 -7.50 17.78 -9.57
CA GLU A 325 -7.60 19.15 -9.09
C GLU A 325 -8.31 19.14 -7.75
N GLY A 326 -7.77 19.82 -6.74
CA GLY A 326 -8.35 19.74 -5.41
C GLY A 326 -7.81 20.71 -4.40
N VAL A 327 -8.25 20.45 -3.17
CA VAL A 327 -7.87 21.16 -1.96
C VAL A 327 -7.36 20.14 -0.95
N MET A 328 -6.21 20.42 -0.37
CA MET A 328 -5.67 19.66 0.76
C MET A 328 -5.88 20.41 2.07
N VAL A 329 -6.07 19.65 3.15
CA VAL A 329 -6.17 20.17 4.51
C VAL A 329 -5.28 19.31 5.40
N ASP A 330 -4.28 19.92 6.02
CA ASP A 330 -3.33 19.22 6.89
C ASP A 330 -3.90 19.08 8.31
N HIS A 331 -3.64 17.93 8.92
CA HIS A 331 -4.12 17.55 10.25
C HIS A 331 -2.97 17.41 11.23
N LYS A 332 -3.26 17.66 12.51
CA LYS A 332 -2.36 17.27 13.60
C LYS A 332 -2.35 15.75 13.73
N LEU A 333 -1.18 15.16 13.94
CA LEU A 333 -0.99 13.70 14.05
C LEU A 333 -1.86 13.01 15.11
N ASN A 334 -2.27 13.73 16.15
CA ASN A 334 -3.01 13.19 17.29
C ASN A 334 -4.52 13.48 17.25
N GLU A 335 -4.98 14.16 16.19
CA GLU A 335 -6.40 14.40 15.95
C GLU A 335 -6.81 13.48 14.81
N GLU A 336 -7.38 12.31 15.14
CA GLU A 336 -8.17 11.55 14.16
C GLU A 336 -9.27 12.50 13.67
N PRO A 337 -9.28 12.90 12.38
CA PRO A 337 -10.27 13.86 11.92
C PRO A 337 -11.63 13.21 12.11
N SER A 338 -12.50 13.86 12.88
CA SER A 338 -13.86 13.38 13.17
C SER A 338 -14.56 13.04 11.86
N SER A 339 -14.64 11.75 11.53
CA SER A 339 -15.44 11.17 10.44
C SER A 339 -15.71 12.12 9.26
N MET A 340 -14.66 12.66 8.63
CA MET A 340 -14.82 13.53 7.46
C MET A 340 -14.79 12.66 6.20
N ALA A 341 -15.99 12.20 5.87
CA ALA A 341 -16.43 11.58 4.61
C ALA A 341 -15.66 10.34 4.16
N ALA A 342 -16.32 9.20 4.33
CA ALA A 342 -16.12 8.02 3.51
C ALA A 342 -16.04 8.41 2.02
N LEU A 343 -14.99 7.91 1.36
CA LEU A 343 -14.99 7.67 -0.08
C LEU A 343 -15.95 6.53 -0.42
#